data_AF-A0A7C4DW88-F1
#
_entry.id   AF-A0A7C4DW88-F1
#
_cell.length_a   1.000
_cell.length_b   1.000
_cell.length_c   1.000
_cell.angle_alpha   90.00
_cell.angle_beta   90.00
_cell.angle_gamma   90.00
#
_symmetry.space_group_name_H-M   'P 1'
#
loop_
_entity.id
_entity.type
_entity.pdbx_description
1 polymer ?
#
loop_
_entity_poly.entity_id
_entity_poly.type
_entity_poly.pdbx_seq_one_letter_code
_entity_poly.pdbx_strand_id
1 'polypeptide(L)'
;MVNVLRISMVKLAALTLVVGLLAGAFIGWLAWSAVGQPKISGLEERMLELNERISSLEAENKELKARISDLNVELVNSRLNLSEERDKVAALKARLVEAEDRAKKLGEDLLKVEGELEKLKGRLAKLNTTAFENALIQLGKDLTFLGKLREGLTVKAISLDQELRLWEEVRELSVNVDPALPSRVRTVMKRVEELSAWSSSHPGVNASKEELALWYSNGVRVLSAYLNDYREFEKAYLDAVQSHVEALLKLFER
;
A
#
# COMPACT_ATOMS: atom_id res chain seq x y z
N MET A 1 -135.61 -76.90 -25.62
CA MET A 1 -134.72 -77.17 -24.45
C MET A 1 -133.22 -77.10 -24.77
N VAL A 2 -132.77 -77.28 -26.03
CA VAL A 2 -131.33 -77.32 -26.41
C VAL A 2 -130.63 -75.95 -26.44
N ASN A 3 -131.33 -74.85 -26.74
CA ASN A 3 -130.71 -73.51 -26.85
C ASN A 3 -130.32 -72.87 -25.51
N VAL A 4 -130.91 -73.27 -24.39
CA VAL A 4 -130.60 -72.71 -23.06
C VAL A 4 -129.26 -73.25 -22.52
N LEU A 5 -128.93 -74.50 -22.85
CA LEU A 5 -127.67 -75.15 -22.43
C LEU A 5 -126.44 -74.64 -23.21
N ARG A 6 -126.57 -74.30 -24.50
CA ARG A 6 -125.46 -73.71 -25.27
C ARG A 6 -125.10 -72.31 -24.79
N ILE A 7 -126.10 -71.48 -24.46
CA ILE A 7 -125.87 -70.11 -23.97
C ILE A 7 -125.21 -70.13 -22.59
N SER A 8 -125.52 -71.11 -21.72
CA SER A 8 -124.85 -71.21 -20.42
C SER A 8 -123.40 -71.69 -20.55
N MET A 9 -123.11 -72.66 -21.42
CA MET A 9 -121.73 -73.14 -21.63
C MET A 9 -120.81 -72.06 -22.22
N VAL A 10 -121.28 -71.29 -23.19
CA VAL A 10 -120.46 -70.22 -23.81
C VAL A 10 -120.15 -69.12 -22.79
N LYS A 11 -121.11 -68.76 -21.94
CA LYS A 11 -120.88 -67.80 -20.84
C LYS A 11 -119.91 -68.33 -19.79
N LEU A 12 -119.97 -69.63 -19.48
CA LEU A 12 -119.05 -70.27 -18.55
C LEU A 12 -117.61 -70.30 -19.10
N ALA A 13 -117.45 -70.60 -20.39
CA ALA A 13 -116.15 -70.61 -21.08
C ALA A 13 -115.55 -69.20 -21.23
N ALA A 14 -116.39 -68.20 -21.50
CA ALA A 14 -115.94 -66.80 -21.51
C ALA A 14 -115.50 -66.35 -20.11
N LEU A 15 -116.23 -66.76 -19.06
CA LEU A 15 -115.87 -66.46 -17.67
C LEU A 15 -114.53 -67.10 -17.27
N THR A 16 -114.28 -68.36 -17.63
CA THR A 16 -113.00 -69.02 -17.31
C THR A 16 -111.83 -68.41 -18.05
N LEU A 17 -112.01 -67.94 -19.29
CA LEU A 17 -110.97 -67.28 -20.06
C LEU A 17 -110.64 -65.88 -19.50
N VAL A 18 -111.66 -65.12 -19.09
CA VAL A 18 -111.49 -63.82 -18.42
C VAL A 18 -110.81 -64.01 -17.06
N VAL A 19 -111.23 -65.00 -16.26
CA VAL A 19 -110.60 -65.32 -14.97
C VAL A 19 -109.16 -65.78 -15.17
N GLY A 20 -108.88 -66.59 -16.19
CA GLY A 20 -107.53 -67.03 -16.53
C GLY A 20 -106.60 -65.88 -16.97
N LEU A 21 -107.11 -64.93 -17.77
CA LEU A 21 -106.37 -63.73 -18.15
C LEU A 21 -106.10 -62.80 -16.96
N LEU A 22 -107.08 -62.61 -16.09
CA LEU A 22 -106.92 -61.80 -14.88
C LEU A 22 -105.94 -62.45 -13.89
N ALA A 23 -106.02 -63.78 -13.71
CA ALA A 23 -105.08 -64.53 -12.89
C ALA A 23 -103.66 -64.49 -13.48
N GLY A 24 -103.52 -64.63 -14.81
CA GLY A 24 -102.23 -64.52 -15.50
C GLY A 24 -101.63 -63.13 -15.39
N ALA A 25 -102.43 -62.07 -15.56
CA ALA A 25 -101.98 -60.69 -15.39
C ALA A 25 -101.59 -60.39 -13.94
N PHE A 26 -102.33 -60.93 -12.97
CA PHE A 26 -102.02 -60.78 -11.54
C PHE A 26 -100.73 -61.52 -11.15
N ILE A 27 -100.52 -62.76 -11.63
CA ILE A 27 -99.27 -63.51 -11.43
C ILE A 27 -98.10 -62.80 -12.12
N GLY A 28 -98.30 -62.26 -13.32
CA GLY A 28 -97.28 -61.47 -14.02
C GLY A 28 -96.92 -60.19 -13.27
N TRP A 29 -97.91 -59.47 -12.72
CA TRP A 29 -97.69 -58.30 -11.88
C TRP A 29 -96.97 -58.64 -10.58
N LEU A 30 -97.32 -59.75 -9.92
CA LEU A 30 -96.65 -60.25 -8.72
C LEU A 30 -95.21 -60.72 -9.00
N ALA A 31 -94.96 -61.36 -10.15
CA ALA A 31 -93.62 -61.77 -10.56
C ALA A 31 -92.74 -60.56 -10.89
N TRP A 32 -93.31 -59.53 -11.54
CA TRP A 32 -92.63 -58.26 -11.81
C TRP A 32 -92.33 -57.49 -10.52
N SER A 33 -93.27 -57.43 -9.58
CA SER A 33 -93.06 -56.77 -8.29
C SER A 33 -92.06 -57.54 -7.40
N ALA A 34 -92.11 -58.87 -7.40
CA ALA A 34 -91.22 -59.68 -6.56
C ALA A 34 -89.79 -59.78 -7.10
N VAL A 35 -89.58 -59.78 -8.42
CA VAL A 35 -88.25 -60.07 -9.02
C VAL A 35 -87.71 -58.92 -9.87
N GLY A 36 -88.59 -58.18 -10.58
CA GLY A 36 -88.20 -57.10 -11.48
C GLY A 36 -87.83 -55.80 -10.75
N GLN A 37 -88.70 -55.35 -9.83
CA GLN A 37 -88.48 -54.12 -9.07
C GLN A 37 -87.17 -54.12 -8.26
N PRO A 38 -86.84 -55.15 -7.45
CA PRO A 38 -85.62 -55.13 -6.64
C PRO A 38 -84.33 -55.11 -7.46
N LYS A 39 -84.32 -55.78 -8.62
CA LYS A 39 -83.17 -55.78 -9.54
C LYS A 39 -82.93 -54.43 -10.19
N ILE A 40 -83.99 -53.75 -10.61
CA ILE A 40 -83.91 -52.41 -11.20
C ILE A 40 -83.44 -51.42 -10.14
N SER A 41 -84.02 -51.44 -8.94
CA SER A 41 -83.58 -50.58 -7.84
C SER A 41 -82.12 -50.80 -7.44
N GLY A 42 -81.65 -52.05 -7.39
CA GLY A 42 -80.24 -52.34 -7.10
C GLY A 42 -79.26 -51.93 -8.22
N LEU A 43 -79.72 -51.83 -9.48
CA LEU A 43 -78.93 -51.30 -10.58
C LEU A 43 -78.89 -49.76 -10.56
N GLU A 44 -80.00 -49.11 -10.25
CA GLU A 44 -80.09 -47.65 -10.06
C GLU A 44 -79.17 -47.20 -8.92
N GLU A 45 -79.18 -47.90 -7.79
CA GLU A 45 -78.33 -47.61 -6.64
C GLU A 45 -76.83 -47.72 -6.99
N ARG A 46 -76.43 -48.80 -7.69
CA ARG A 46 -75.05 -48.94 -8.19
C ARG A 46 -74.67 -47.88 -9.22
N MET A 47 -75.61 -47.46 -10.07
CA MET A 47 -75.37 -46.41 -11.06
C MET A 47 -75.12 -45.07 -10.36
N LEU A 48 -75.89 -44.76 -9.32
CA LEU A 48 -75.69 -43.57 -8.49
C LEU A 48 -74.33 -43.62 -7.78
N GLU A 49 -73.98 -44.74 -7.14
CA GLU A 49 -72.68 -44.90 -6.47
C GLU A 49 -71.50 -44.74 -7.45
N LEU A 50 -71.60 -45.32 -8.65
CA LEU A 50 -70.58 -45.16 -9.68
C LEU A 50 -70.47 -43.72 -10.18
N ASN A 51 -71.59 -43.01 -10.36
CA ASN A 51 -71.57 -41.59 -10.75
C ASN A 51 -70.95 -40.71 -9.67
N GLU A 52 -71.24 -40.97 -8.40
CA GLU A 52 -70.60 -40.27 -7.29
C GLU A 52 -69.09 -40.53 -7.26
N ARG A 53 -68.66 -41.78 -7.47
CA ARG A 53 -67.24 -42.13 -7.58
C ARG A 53 -66.55 -41.47 -8.77
N ILE A 54 -67.18 -41.46 -9.94
CA ILE A 54 -66.64 -40.77 -11.13
C ILE A 54 -66.49 -39.28 -10.83
N SER A 55 -67.51 -38.65 -10.26
CA SER A 55 -67.48 -37.22 -9.93
C SER A 55 -66.37 -36.89 -8.92
N SER A 56 -66.18 -37.75 -7.91
CA SER A 56 -65.09 -37.61 -6.93
C SER A 56 -63.71 -37.75 -7.58
N LEU A 57 -63.53 -38.75 -8.45
CA LEU A 57 -62.27 -38.98 -9.16
C LEU A 57 -61.94 -37.84 -10.14
N GLU A 58 -62.95 -37.28 -10.81
CA GLU A 58 -62.77 -36.10 -11.67
C GLU A 58 -62.32 -34.86 -10.87
N ALA A 59 -62.91 -34.65 -9.69
CA ALA A 59 -62.51 -33.58 -8.78
C ALA A 59 -61.06 -33.75 -8.30
N GLU A 60 -60.69 -34.96 -7.86
CA GLU A 60 -59.32 -35.28 -7.45
C GLU A 60 -58.31 -35.12 -8.60
N ASN A 61 -58.66 -35.56 -9.81
CA ASN A 61 -57.82 -35.41 -10.99
C ASN A 61 -57.59 -33.93 -11.33
N LYS A 62 -58.62 -33.09 -11.18
CA LYS A 62 -58.51 -31.64 -11.39
C LYS A 62 -57.60 -30.99 -10.34
N GLU A 63 -57.71 -31.38 -9.07
CA GLU A 63 -56.84 -30.90 -8.00
C GLU A 63 -55.37 -31.32 -8.23
N LEU A 64 -55.14 -32.58 -8.58
CA LEU A 64 -53.79 -33.09 -8.89
C LEU A 64 -53.17 -32.36 -10.07
N LYS A 65 -53.94 -32.07 -11.13
CA LYS A 65 -53.45 -31.26 -12.26
C LYS A 65 -53.07 -29.85 -11.85
N ALA A 66 -53.86 -29.20 -10.99
CA ALA A 66 -53.54 -27.88 -10.45
C ALA A 66 -52.23 -27.93 -9.64
N ARG A 67 -52.09 -28.90 -8.72
CA ARG A 67 -50.86 -29.10 -7.94
C ARG A 67 -49.63 -29.35 -8.81
N ILE A 68 -49.75 -30.16 -9.87
CA ILE A 68 -48.65 -30.39 -10.82
C ILE A 68 -48.25 -29.09 -11.52
N SER A 69 -49.23 -28.26 -11.90
CA SER A 69 -48.96 -26.96 -12.50
C SER A 69 -48.21 -26.04 -11.54
N ASP A 70 -48.65 -25.96 -10.28
CA ASP A 70 -48.02 -25.11 -9.25
C ASP A 70 -46.58 -25.57 -8.96
N LEU A 71 -46.38 -26.88 -8.78
CA LEU A 71 -45.05 -27.47 -8.57
C LEU A 71 -44.11 -27.22 -9.75
N ASN A 72 -44.61 -27.24 -11.00
CA ASN A 72 -43.81 -26.92 -12.17
C ASN A 72 -43.35 -25.44 -12.15
N VAL A 73 -44.23 -24.52 -11.74
CA VAL A 73 -43.87 -23.10 -11.60
C VAL A 73 -42.79 -22.93 -10.52
N GLU A 74 -42.97 -23.55 -9.34
CA GLU A 74 -41.97 -23.52 -8.27
C GLU A 74 -40.62 -24.10 -8.69
N LEU A 75 -40.63 -25.19 -9.45
CA LEU A 75 -39.42 -25.84 -9.96
C LEU A 75 -38.67 -24.97 -10.97
N VAL A 76 -39.39 -24.28 -11.86
CA VAL A 76 -38.80 -23.33 -12.81
C VAL A 76 -38.17 -22.16 -12.05
N ASN A 77 -38.89 -21.57 -11.08
CA ASN A 77 -38.36 -20.47 -10.28
C ASN A 77 -37.13 -20.88 -9.46
N SER A 78 -37.16 -22.07 -8.86
CA SER A 78 -36.02 -22.60 -8.11
C SER A 78 -34.78 -22.80 -8.99
N ARG A 79 -34.96 -23.24 -10.25
CA ARG A 79 -33.86 -23.37 -11.22
C ARG A 79 -33.28 -22.01 -11.61
N LEU A 80 -34.11 -20.99 -11.80
CA LEU A 80 -33.66 -19.63 -12.09
C LEU A 80 -32.84 -19.07 -10.93
N ASN A 81 -33.35 -19.17 -9.70
CA ASN A 81 -32.64 -18.72 -8.51
C ASN A 81 -31.30 -19.44 -8.32
N LEU A 82 -31.25 -20.75 -8.57
CA LEU A 82 -29.99 -21.52 -8.54
C LEU A 82 -28.99 -21.05 -9.60
N SER A 83 -29.47 -20.65 -10.78
CA SER A 83 -28.60 -20.10 -11.83
C SER A 83 -28.02 -18.75 -11.39
N GLU A 84 -28.85 -17.85 -10.88
CA GLU A 84 -28.39 -16.53 -10.41
C GLU A 84 -27.39 -16.65 -9.26
N GLU A 85 -27.62 -17.55 -8.30
CA GLU A 85 -26.67 -17.76 -7.21
C GLU A 85 -25.35 -18.37 -7.69
N ARG A 86 -25.37 -19.25 -8.70
CA ARG A 86 -24.13 -19.74 -9.32
C ARG A 86 -23.33 -18.60 -9.95
N ASP A 87 -24.01 -17.69 -10.64
CA ASP A 87 -23.36 -16.54 -11.28
C ASP A 87 -22.78 -15.58 -10.23
N LYS A 88 -23.50 -15.32 -9.13
CA LYS A 88 -22.98 -14.55 -7.99
C LYS A 88 -21.74 -15.20 -7.36
N VAL A 89 -21.76 -16.50 -7.15
CA VAL A 89 -20.61 -17.25 -6.62
C VAL A 89 -19.41 -17.15 -7.56
N ALA A 90 -19.61 -17.27 -8.88
CA ALA A 90 -18.56 -17.11 -9.86
C ALA A 90 -17.95 -15.70 -9.83
N ALA A 91 -18.79 -14.66 -9.76
CA ALA A 91 -18.35 -13.27 -9.65
C ALA A 91 -17.56 -13.01 -8.35
N LEU A 92 -18.02 -13.54 -7.22
CA LEU A 92 -17.32 -13.42 -5.94
C LEU A 92 -15.96 -14.11 -5.96
N LYS A 93 -15.84 -15.29 -6.58
CA LYS A 93 -14.55 -15.97 -6.76
C LYS A 93 -13.58 -15.14 -7.59
N ALA A 94 -14.04 -14.53 -8.69
CA ALA A 94 -13.19 -13.66 -9.50
C ALA A 94 -12.68 -12.44 -8.71
N ARG A 95 -13.57 -11.81 -7.92
CA ARG A 95 -13.17 -10.68 -7.05
C ARG A 95 -12.20 -11.08 -5.95
N LEU A 96 -12.31 -12.31 -5.42
CA LEU A 96 -11.38 -12.83 -4.42
C LEU A 96 -9.97 -12.98 -5.01
N VAL A 97 -9.85 -13.57 -6.19
CA VAL A 97 -8.55 -13.71 -6.89
C VAL A 97 -7.92 -12.35 -7.15
N GLU A 98 -8.71 -11.37 -7.62
CA GLU A 98 -8.21 -10.01 -7.83
C GLU A 98 -7.73 -9.34 -6.53
N ALA A 99 -8.45 -9.56 -5.42
CA ALA A 99 -8.06 -9.03 -4.12
C ALA A 99 -6.76 -9.68 -3.59
N GLU A 100 -6.58 -10.98 -3.78
CA GLU A 100 -5.36 -11.70 -3.42
C GLU A 100 -4.15 -11.19 -4.21
N ASP A 101 -4.29 -10.97 -5.52
CA ASP A 101 -3.22 -10.41 -6.36
C ASP A 101 -2.85 -8.99 -5.92
N ARG A 102 -3.84 -8.14 -5.60
CA ARG A 102 -3.60 -6.79 -5.08
C ARG A 102 -2.88 -6.82 -3.73
N ALA A 103 -3.28 -7.72 -2.82
CA ALA A 103 -2.65 -7.88 -1.52
C ALA A 103 -1.18 -8.32 -1.66
N LYS A 104 -0.90 -9.25 -2.57
CA LYS A 104 0.47 -9.69 -2.87
C LYS A 104 1.33 -8.53 -3.38
N LYS A 105 0.82 -7.75 -4.33
CA LYS A 105 1.52 -6.59 -4.87
C LYS A 105 1.81 -5.53 -3.80
N LEU A 106 0.83 -5.25 -2.93
CA LEU A 106 1.04 -4.34 -1.80
C LEU A 106 2.12 -4.85 -0.83
N GLY A 107 2.20 -6.16 -0.60
CA GLY A 107 3.27 -6.77 0.20
C GLY A 107 4.66 -6.58 -0.43
N GLU A 108 4.78 -6.75 -1.74
CA GLU A 108 6.03 -6.51 -2.48
C GLU A 108 6.45 -5.03 -2.42
N ASP A 109 5.49 -4.11 -2.61
CA ASP A 109 5.73 -2.67 -2.51
C ASP A 109 6.16 -2.26 -1.09
N LEU A 110 5.58 -2.85 -0.05
CA LEU A 110 5.94 -2.58 1.34
C LEU A 110 7.39 -3.01 1.66
N LEU A 111 7.80 -4.21 1.23
CA LEU A 111 9.19 -4.68 1.38
C LEU A 111 10.19 -3.75 0.68
N LYS A 112 9.82 -3.20 -0.48
CA LYS A 112 10.66 -2.24 -1.20
C LYS A 112 10.83 -0.94 -0.41
N VAL A 113 9.73 -0.39 0.12
CA VAL A 113 9.75 0.83 0.95
C VAL A 113 10.59 0.63 2.21
N GLU A 114 10.46 -0.53 2.89
CA GLU A 114 11.28 -0.87 4.05
C GLU A 114 12.78 -0.90 3.71
N GLY A 115 13.13 -1.50 2.57
CA GLY A 115 14.52 -1.53 2.09
C GLY A 115 15.08 -0.14 1.76
N GLU A 116 14.26 0.75 1.21
CA GLU A 116 14.64 2.15 0.96
C GLU A 116 14.81 2.94 2.27
N LEU A 117 13.93 2.72 3.25
CA LEU A 117 14.02 3.34 4.58
C LEU A 117 15.30 2.96 5.31
N GLU A 118 15.70 1.69 5.31
CA GLU A 118 16.94 1.24 5.95
C GLU A 118 18.19 1.82 5.27
N LYS A 119 18.18 1.94 3.93
CA LYS A 119 19.25 2.65 3.21
C LYS A 119 19.33 4.12 3.61
N LEU A 120 18.20 4.80 3.75
CA LEU A 120 18.15 6.20 4.18
C LEU A 120 18.64 6.36 5.63
N LYS A 121 18.22 5.49 6.55
CA LYS A 121 18.74 5.47 7.93
C LYS A 121 20.27 5.27 7.94
N GLY A 122 20.78 4.33 7.15
CA GLY A 122 22.22 4.09 7.03
C GLY A 122 22.99 5.30 6.49
N ARG A 123 22.42 6.02 5.51
CA ARG A 123 23.00 7.28 5.00
C ARG A 123 22.97 8.37 6.07
N LEU A 124 21.85 8.54 6.77
CA LEU A 124 21.69 9.53 7.82
C LEU A 124 22.67 9.28 8.98
N ALA A 125 22.84 8.04 9.42
CA ALA A 125 23.79 7.70 10.49
C ALA A 125 25.24 8.02 10.10
N LYS A 126 25.61 7.80 8.83
CA LYS A 126 26.95 8.15 8.31
C LYS A 126 27.17 9.66 8.20
N LEU A 127 26.15 10.42 7.79
CA LEU A 127 26.21 11.88 7.70
C LEU A 127 26.24 12.53 9.10
N ASN A 128 25.44 12.03 10.03
CA ASN A 128 25.14 12.69 11.30
C ASN A 128 26.20 12.46 12.40
N THR A 129 27.28 11.71 12.15
CA THR A 129 28.28 11.44 13.19
C THR A 129 29.68 11.76 12.68
N THR A 130 30.28 10.87 11.92
CA THR A 130 31.73 10.96 11.66
C THR A 130 32.17 12.11 10.75
N ALA A 131 31.49 12.36 9.62
CA ALA A 131 31.94 13.38 8.67
C ALA A 131 31.72 14.80 9.21
N PHE A 132 30.57 15.04 9.84
CA PHE A 132 30.22 16.34 10.40
C PHE A 132 31.05 16.65 11.66
N GLU A 133 31.22 15.70 12.58
CA GLU A 133 32.07 15.88 13.77
C GLU A 133 33.53 16.15 13.40
N ASN A 134 34.09 15.38 12.47
CA ASN A 134 35.48 15.59 12.01
C ASN A 134 35.67 16.98 11.40
N ALA A 135 34.69 17.46 10.65
CA ALA A 135 34.78 18.75 9.98
C ALA A 135 34.58 19.93 10.95
N LEU A 136 33.75 19.78 12.00
CA LEU A 136 33.69 20.74 13.11
C LEU A 136 34.99 20.79 13.93
N ILE A 137 35.60 19.63 14.18
CA ILE A 137 36.92 19.55 14.84
C ILE A 137 37.97 20.27 13.99
N GLN A 138 37.95 20.09 12.67
CA GLN A 138 38.88 20.76 11.76
C GLN A 138 38.69 22.28 11.77
N LEU A 139 37.45 22.77 11.73
CA LEU A 139 37.16 24.20 11.81
C LEU A 139 37.61 24.80 13.17
N GLY A 140 37.46 24.05 14.26
CA GLY A 140 37.98 24.45 15.58
C GLY A 140 39.50 24.61 15.63
N LYS A 141 40.24 23.74 14.92
CA LYS A 141 41.69 23.86 14.75
C LYS A 141 42.05 25.10 13.92
N ASP A 142 41.36 25.34 12.82
CA ASP A 142 41.57 26.50 11.94
C ASP A 142 41.32 27.82 12.70
N LEU A 143 40.27 27.90 13.53
CA LEU A 143 39.97 29.06 14.38
C LEU A 143 41.03 29.31 15.45
N THR A 144 41.56 28.24 16.06
CA THR A 144 42.63 28.33 17.06
C THR A 144 43.91 28.88 16.41
N PHE A 145 44.22 28.41 15.20
CA PHE A 145 45.32 28.92 14.40
C PHE A 145 45.13 30.42 14.06
N LEU A 146 43.94 30.85 13.62
CA LEU A 146 43.62 32.26 13.39
C LEU A 146 43.85 33.13 14.62
N GLY A 147 43.42 32.65 15.79
CA GLY A 147 43.61 33.36 17.05
C GLY A 147 45.08 33.64 17.33
N LYS A 148 45.94 32.64 17.11
CA LYS A 148 47.39 32.75 17.29
C LYS A 148 48.08 33.58 16.22
N LEU A 149 47.67 33.45 14.96
CA LEU A 149 48.18 34.30 13.89
C LEU A 149 47.84 35.78 14.14
N ARG A 150 46.61 36.07 14.60
CA ARG A 150 46.19 37.42 14.98
C ARG A 150 46.98 37.97 16.16
N GLU A 151 47.29 37.14 17.16
CA GLU A 151 48.16 37.52 18.28
C GLU A 151 49.52 37.98 17.74
N GLY A 152 50.16 37.20 16.86
CA GLY A 152 51.43 37.56 16.21
C GLY A 152 51.39 38.87 15.42
N LEU A 153 50.25 39.23 14.82
CA LEU A 153 50.09 40.47 14.03
C LEU A 153 49.75 41.72 14.85
N THR A 154 49.22 41.55 16.06
CA THR A 154 48.71 42.67 16.87
C THR A 154 49.71 43.19 17.89
N VAL A 155 50.83 42.50 18.10
CA VAL A 155 51.79 42.89 19.13
C VAL A 155 52.73 43.98 18.61
N LYS A 156 52.35 45.24 18.85
CA LYS A 156 53.26 46.39 18.76
C LYS A 156 54.26 46.32 19.92
N ALA A 157 55.54 46.11 19.61
CA ALA A 157 56.70 46.11 20.50
C ALA A 157 56.92 44.82 21.35
N ILE A 158 57.37 43.76 20.68
CA ILE A 158 57.97 42.57 21.30
C ILE A 158 59.43 42.45 20.88
N SER A 159 60.27 41.84 21.73
CA SER A 159 61.65 41.51 21.35
C SER A 159 61.67 40.46 20.23
N LEU A 160 62.75 40.39 19.45
CA LEU A 160 62.93 39.37 18.40
C LEU A 160 62.67 37.95 18.93
N ASP A 161 63.15 37.64 20.13
CA ASP A 161 62.93 36.33 20.77
C ASP A 161 61.45 36.03 21.04
N GLN A 162 60.65 37.06 21.37
CA GLN A 162 59.21 36.91 21.59
C GLN A 162 58.47 36.73 20.26
N GLU A 163 58.87 37.45 19.21
CA GLU A 163 58.29 37.32 17.88
C GLU A 163 58.58 35.93 17.27
N LEU A 164 59.81 35.44 17.37
CA LEU A 164 60.18 34.10 16.87
C LEU A 164 59.48 32.98 17.64
N ARG A 165 59.25 33.13 18.95
CA ARG A 165 58.45 32.18 19.74
C ARG A 165 57.00 32.13 19.27
N LEU A 166 56.37 33.27 18.97
CA LEU A 166 55.01 33.30 18.44
C LEU A 166 54.94 32.64 17.05
N TRP A 167 55.91 32.90 16.18
CA TRP A 167 55.96 32.24 14.88
C TRP A 167 56.25 30.74 14.95
N GLU A 168 56.98 30.29 15.98
CA GLU A 168 57.18 28.89 16.28
C GLU A 168 55.87 28.20 16.70
N GLU A 169 55.08 28.83 17.58
CA GLU A 169 53.73 28.35 17.92
C GLU A 169 52.82 28.29 16.69
N VAL A 170 52.86 29.32 15.83
CA VAL A 170 52.13 29.33 14.55
C VAL A 170 52.61 28.18 13.66
N ARG A 171 53.91 27.88 13.61
CA ARG A 171 54.44 26.77 12.81
C ARG A 171 53.88 25.43 13.28
N GLU A 172 53.93 25.16 14.57
CA GLU A 172 53.43 23.91 15.16
C GLU A 172 51.94 23.73 14.90
N LEU A 173 51.16 24.80 15.08
CA LEU A 173 49.71 24.77 14.84
C LEU A 173 49.37 24.62 13.35
N SER A 174 50.20 25.14 12.44
CA SER A 174 49.92 25.11 11.00
C SER A 174 49.86 23.70 10.40
N VAL A 175 50.56 22.72 10.99
CA VAL A 175 50.47 21.29 10.61
C VAL A 175 49.02 20.80 10.61
N ASN A 176 48.23 21.31 11.54
CA ASN A 176 46.84 20.89 11.70
C ASN A 176 45.91 21.50 10.65
N VAL A 177 46.34 22.57 9.97
CA VAL A 177 45.58 23.24 8.92
C VAL A 177 46.01 22.69 7.56
N ASP A 178 47.30 22.70 7.25
CA ASP A 178 47.86 22.12 6.03
C ASP A 178 49.32 21.71 6.27
N PRO A 179 49.70 20.43 6.02
CA PRO A 179 51.07 19.94 6.17
C PRO A 179 52.15 20.73 5.41
N ALA A 180 51.79 21.52 4.38
CA ALA A 180 52.71 22.36 3.64
C ALA A 180 53.03 23.71 4.34
N LEU A 181 52.12 24.22 5.17
CA LEU A 181 52.26 25.52 5.83
C LEU A 181 53.48 25.65 6.75
N PRO A 182 53.93 24.63 7.52
CA PRO A 182 55.09 24.75 8.40
C PRO A 182 56.38 25.16 7.68
N SER A 183 56.52 24.82 6.40
CA SER A 183 57.67 25.23 5.59
C SER A 183 57.62 26.72 5.22
N ARG A 184 56.41 27.23 4.97
CA ARG A 184 56.15 28.65 4.67
C ARG A 184 56.33 29.51 5.91
N VAL A 185 55.84 29.04 7.06
CA VAL A 185 56.07 29.72 8.35
C VAL A 185 57.57 29.84 8.66
N ARG A 186 58.36 28.78 8.44
CA ARG A 186 59.83 28.83 8.60
C ARG A 186 60.48 29.87 7.69
N THR A 187 59.96 30.04 6.48
CA THR A 187 60.45 31.06 5.55
C THR A 187 60.17 32.46 6.11
N VAL A 188 58.97 32.70 6.62
CA VAL A 188 58.62 33.97 7.29
C VAL A 188 59.50 34.23 8.51
N MET A 189 59.72 33.23 9.37
CA MET A 189 60.62 33.33 10.54
C MET A 189 62.03 33.76 10.14
N LYS A 190 62.59 33.15 9.10
CA LYS A 190 63.91 33.53 8.56
C LYS A 190 63.92 34.99 8.09
N ARG A 191 62.83 35.48 7.49
CA ARG A 191 62.71 36.88 7.07
C ARG A 191 62.61 37.85 8.24
N VAL A 192 61.95 37.45 9.32
CA VAL A 192 61.92 38.22 10.58
C VAL A 192 63.32 38.36 11.16
N GLU A 193 64.11 37.28 11.18
CA GLU A 193 65.52 37.32 11.59
C GLU A 193 66.36 38.24 10.70
N GLU A 194 66.22 38.14 9.38
CA GLU A 194 66.92 39.00 8.40
C GLU A 194 66.55 40.47 8.58
N LEU A 195 65.27 40.79 8.83
CA LEU A 195 64.78 42.14 9.10
C LEU A 195 65.37 42.70 10.40
N SER A 196 65.38 41.88 11.46
CA SER A 196 65.93 42.30 12.75
C SER A 196 67.44 42.51 12.67
N ALA A 197 68.16 41.65 11.97
CA ALA A 197 69.59 41.81 11.69
C ALA A 197 69.86 43.09 10.88
N TRP A 198 69.07 43.36 9.83
CA TRP A 198 69.17 44.60 9.07
C TRP A 198 68.92 45.83 9.94
N SER A 199 67.84 45.83 10.73
CA SER A 199 67.51 46.93 11.63
C SER A 199 68.61 47.18 12.66
N SER A 200 69.23 46.11 13.17
CA SER A 200 70.33 46.20 14.15
C SER A 200 71.65 46.64 13.53
N SER A 201 71.82 46.46 12.22
CA SER A 201 73.00 46.90 11.45
C SER A 201 72.97 48.40 11.07
N HIS A 202 72.12 49.20 11.73
CA HIS A 202 71.97 50.61 11.43
C HIS A 202 73.32 51.35 11.50
N PRO A 203 73.74 52.07 10.45
CA PRO A 203 74.97 52.84 10.47
C PRO A 203 74.92 53.91 11.56
N GLY A 204 76.00 54.04 12.34
CA GLY A 204 76.07 55.01 13.44
C GLY A 204 76.04 56.46 12.96
N VAL A 205 76.02 57.40 13.92
CA VAL A 205 75.86 58.85 13.68
C VAL A 205 76.92 59.45 12.72
N ASN A 206 78.07 58.78 12.56
CA ASN A 206 79.18 59.22 11.72
C ASN A 206 79.28 58.49 10.36
N ALA A 207 78.25 57.75 9.96
CA ALA A 207 78.26 56.99 8.71
C ALA A 207 78.33 57.88 7.46
N SER A 208 79.06 57.42 6.45
CA SER A 208 79.09 58.04 5.13
C SER A 208 77.74 57.95 4.42
N LYS A 209 77.54 58.81 3.42
CA LYS A 209 76.31 58.79 2.61
C LYS A 209 76.16 57.47 1.86
N GLU A 210 77.28 56.89 1.42
CA GLU A 210 77.36 55.62 0.72
C GLU A 210 76.95 54.45 1.62
N GLU A 211 77.39 54.44 2.90
CA GLU A 211 76.98 53.43 3.89
C GLU A 211 75.48 53.51 4.22
N LEU A 212 74.95 54.73 4.37
CA LEU A 212 73.51 54.94 4.58
C LEU A 212 72.69 54.51 3.37
N ALA A 213 73.14 54.82 2.15
CA ALA A 213 72.47 54.41 0.92
C ALA A 213 72.47 52.88 0.77
N LEU A 214 73.59 52.22 1.09
CA LEU A 214 73.70 50.75 1.05
C LEU A 214 72.78 50.10 2.09
N TRP A 215 72.78 50.59 3.34
CA TRP A 215 71.90 50.08 4.39
C TRP A 215 70.41 50.26 4.01
N TYR A 216 70.03 51.40 3.46
CA TYR A 216 68.66 51.66 3.02
C TYR A 216 68.24 50.74 1.87
N SER A 217 69.07 50.61 0.84
CA SER A 217 68.77 49.73 -0.31
C SER A 217 68.65 48.25 0.12
N ASN A 218 69.49 47.80 1.05
CA ASN A 218 69.38 46.48 1.64
C ASN A 218 68.09 46.33 2.45
N GLY A 219 67.68 47.36 3.18
CA GLY A 219 66.42 47.40 3.92
C GLY A 219 65.20 47.22 3.03
N VAL A 220 65.13 47.97 1.93
CA VAL A 220 64.06 47.84 0.94
C VAL A 220 64.00 46.42 0.38
N ARG A 221 65.15 45.80 0.10
CA ARG A 221 65.23 44.41 -0.39
C ARG A 221 64.71 43.42 0.65
N VAL A 222 65.15 43.52 1.90
CA VAL A 222 64.76 42.60 2.99
C VAL A 222 63.28 42.76 3.34
N LEU A 223 62.77 43.99 3.42
CA LEU A 223 61.33 44.27 3.62
C LEU A 223 60.48 43.71 2.48
N SER A 224 60.92 43.88 1.24
CA SER A 224 60.20 43.35 0.08
C SER A 224 60.13 41.82 0.10
N ALA A 225 61.22 41.15 0.48
CA ALA A 225 61.27 39.69 0.60
C ALA A 225 60.37 39.18 1.73
N TYR A 226 60.38 39.84 2.91
CA TYR A 226 59.46 39.54 4.00
C TYR A 226 57.99 39.67 3.58
N LEU A 227 57.62 40.80 2.97
CA LEU A 227 56.24 41.04 2.55
C LEU A 227 55.78 40.04 1.49
N ASN A 228 56.66 39.62 0.59
CA ASN A 228 56.33 38.60 -0.40
C ASN A 228 56.06 37.24 0.28
N ASP A 229 56.99 36.77 1.10
CA ASP A 229 56.91 35.45 1.73
C ASP A 229 55.74 35.39 2.72
N TYR A 230 55.44 36.50 3.41
CA TYR A 230 54.26 36.64 4.27
C TYR A 230 52.96 36.53 3.47
N ARG A 231 52.83 37.25 2.33
CA ARG A 231 51.64 37.16 1.47
C ARG A 231 51.45 35.77 0.88
N GLU A 232 52.53 35.10 0.50
CA GLU A 232 52.45 33.73 0.00
C GLU A 232 51.98 32.75 1.07
N PHE A 233 52.43 32.93 2.32
CA PHE A 233 51.92 32.18 3.46
C PHE A 233 50.43 32.47 3.71
N GLU A 234 50.05 33.75 3.78
CA GLU A 234 48.67 34.19 4.01
C GLU A 234 47.71 33.61 2.96
N LYS A 235 48.10 33.68 1.68
CA LYS A 235 47.32 33.10 0.58
C LYS A 235 47.15 31.59 0.74
N ALA A 236 48.24 30.86 0.95
CA ALA A 236 48.18 29.40 1.11
C ALA A 236 47.30 28.99 2.30
N TYR A 237 47.34 29.78 3.37
CA TYR A 237 46.50 29.58 4.54
C TYR A 237 45.01 29.81 4.25
N LEU A 238 44.65 30.92 3.59
CA LEU A 238 43.27 31.21 3.21
C LEU A 238 42.71 30.16 2.23
N ASP A 239 43.53 29.72 1.28
CA ASP A 239 43.16 28.66 0.33
C ASP A 239 42.85 27.33 1.08
N ALA A 240 43.66 26.98 2.09
CA ALA A 240 43.44 25.78 2.90
C ALA A 240 42.14 25.85 3.71
N VAL A 241 41.89 26.98 4.39
CA VAL A 241 40.64 27.19 5.15
C VAL A 241 39.42 27.19 4.24
N GLN A 242 39.50 27.86 3.08
CA GLN A 242 38.42 27.85 2.10
C GLN A 242 38.10 26.42 1.65
N SER A 243 39.11 25.60 1.38
CA SER A 243 38.93 24.19 1.03
C SER A 243 38.22 23.39 2.14
N HIS A 244 38.55 23.64 3.41
CA HIS A 244 37.86 23.00 4.54
C HIS A 244 36.38 23.43 4.65
N VAL A 245 36.10 24.72 4.44
CA VAL A 245 34.72 25.25 4.44
C VAL A 245 33.91 24.71 3.26
N GLU A 246 34.49 24.61 2.07
CA GLU A 246 33.83 24.01 0.90
C GLU A 246 33.53 22.52 1.10
N ALA A 247 34.45 21.79 1.74
CA ALA A 247 34.23 20.39 2.10
C ALA A 247 33.06 20.24 3.09
N LEU A 248 32.95 21.15 4.06
CA LEU A 248 31.81 21.23 4.98
C LEU A 248 30.50 21.50 4.24
N LEU A 249 30.46 22.50 3.35
CA LEU A 249 29.25 22.85 2.60
C LEU A 249 28.75 21.68 1.73
N LYS A 250 29.66 20.95 1.08
CA LYS A 250 29.32 19.75 0.30
C LYS A 250 28.72 18.62 1.13
N LEU A 251 28.97 18.58 2.44
CA LEU A 251 28.33 17.63 3.35
C LEU A 251 26.88 18.02 3.67
N PHE A 252 26.54 19.31 3.62
CA PHE A 252 25.18 19.80 3.84
C PHE A 252 24.26 19.69 2.61
N GLU A 253 24.84 19.64 1.40
CA GLU A 253 24.09 19.57 0.14
C GLU A 253 23.74 18.14 -0.33
N ARG A 254 24.17 17.09 0.40
CA ARG A 254 24.02 15.66 0.02
C ARG A 254 22.98 14.90 0.84
#